data_AF-A0A2P6S7Y3-F1
#
_entry.id   AF-A0A2P6S7Y3-F1
#
_cell.length_a   1.000
_cell.length_b   1.000
_cell.length_c   1.000
_cell.angle_alpha   90.00
_cell.angle_beta   90.00
_cell.angle_gamma   90.00
#
_symmetry.space_group_name_H-M   'P 1'
#
loop_
_entity.id
_entity.type
_entity.pdbx_description
1 polymer ?
#
loop_
_entity_poly.entity_id
_entity_poly.type
_entity_poly.pdbx_seq_one_letter_code
_entity_poly.pdbx_strand_id
1 'polypeptide(L)'
;MSSDGVAFCLDSIDLNSGTNALTQFMTKSETIPELQPEAGVFSFQFTWEEIQSLKTQLQSPYGTKENVYRNPANKDAGKLVTLNEFLEFAKEKATSGILIDIQNALYLA
;
A
#
# COMPACT_ATOMS: atom_id res chain seq x y z
N MET A 1 -6.33 1.76 5.78
CA MET A 1 -7.72 1.60 5.27
C MET A 1 -7.99 2.77 4.35
N SER A 2 -8.86 2.61 3.36
CA SER A 2 -9.30 3.73 2.52
C SER A 2 -10.28 4.65 3.26
N SER A 3 -10.54 5.83 2.72
CA SER A 3 -11.47 6.82 3.28
C SER A 3 -12.94 6.35 3.31
N ASP A 4 -13.28 5.37 2.46
CA ASP A 4 -14.60 4.72 2.37
C ASP A 4 -14.64 3.39 3.15
N GLY A 5 -13.68 3.13 4.03
CA GLY A 5 -13.74 2.04 5.01
C GLY A 5 -13.25 0.68 4.52
N VAL A 6 -12.56 0.60 3.38
CA VAL A 6 -12.04 -0.66 2.83
C VAL A 6 -10.67 -0.98 3.42
N ALA A 7 -10.60 -2.10 4.14
CA ALA A 7 -9.33 -2.66 4.62
C ALA A 7 -8.60 -3.36 3.46
N PHE A 8 -7.32 -3.05 3.26
CA PHE A 8 -6.49 -3.60 2.20
C PHE A 8 -5.06 -3.87 2.68
N CYS A 9 -4.34 -4.70 1.93
CA CYS A 9 -3.00 -5.12 2.26
C CYS A 9 -1.95 -4.18 1.66
N LEU A 10 -1.24 -3.45 2.52
CA LEU A 10 -0.03 -2.68 2.23
C LEU A 10 0.80 -2.61 3.52
N ASP A 11 2.12 -2.49 3.40
CA ASP A 11 3.05 -2.44 4.53
C ASP A 11 3.19 -1.04 5.16
N SER A 12 2.55 -0.03 4.57
CA SER A 12 2.54 1.35 5.04
C SER A 12 1.19 2.01 4.83
N ILE A 13 0.93 3.06 5.62
CA ILE A 13 -0.22 3.96 5.41
C ILE A 13 0.05 5.01 4.32
N ASP A 14 1.33 5.30 4.04
CA ASP A 14 1.76 6.13 2.92
C ASP A 14 1.75 5.29 1.63
N LEU A 15 0.84 5.61 0.72
CA LEU A 15 0.65 4.94 -0.56
C LEU A 15 1.89 5.08 -1.45
N ASN A 16 2.75 6.08 -1.23
CA ASN A 16 3.99 6.21 -1.98
C ASN A 16 4.99 5.07 -1.67
N SER A 17 4.81 4.36 -0.55
CA SER A 17 5.54 3.12 -0.26
C SER A 17 5.03 1.99 -1.15
N GLY A 18 5.62 1.86 -2.34
CA GLY A 18 5.37 0.73 -3.23
C GLY A 18 4.29 0.97 -4.29
N THR A 19 3.88 2.22 -4.51
CA THR A 19 3.04 2.59 -5.66
C THR A 19 3.54 3.87 -6.34
N ASN A 20 2.86 4.30 -7.41
CA ASN A 20 3.09 5.58 -8.07
C ASN A 20 2.28 6.75 -7.47
N ALA A 21 1.79 6.63 -6.23
CA ALA A 21 0.86 7.59 -5.61
C ALA A 21 1.37 9.03 -5.64
N LEU A 22 2.65 9.29 -5.34
CA LEU A 22 3.18 10.65 -5.38
C LEU A 22 3.12 11.27 -6.78
N THR A 23 3.19 10.47 -7.85
CA THR A 23 3.06 10.97 -9.22
C THR A 23 1.61 11.36 -9.55
N GLN A 24 0.64 10.61 -9.04
CA GLN A 24 -0.78 10.83 -9.35
C GLN A 24 -1.46 11.83 -8.41
N PHE A 25 -1.05 11.86 -7.15
CA PHE A 25 -1.77 12.53 -6.07
C PHE A 25 -0.89 13.52 -5.29
N MET A 26 0.17 14.04 -5.92
CA MET A 26 1.08 15.03 -5.31
C MET A 26 0.36 16.20 -4.63
N THR A 27 -0.75 16.66 -5.22
CA THR A 27 -1.54 17.80 -4.70
C THR A 27 -2.26 17.50 -3.39
N LYS A 28 -2.43 16.22 -3.03
CA LYS A 28 -2.99 15.74 -1.76
C LYS A 28 -1.89 15.31 -0.77
N SER A 29 -0.62 15.51 -1.12
CA SER A 29 0.48 15.19 -0.22
C SER A 29 0.46 16.10 1.02
N GLU A 30 0.64 15.52 2.19
CA GLU A 30 0.53 16.22 3.47
C GLU A 30 1.66 15.79 4.42
N THR A 31 2.10 16.71 5.27
CA THR A 31 3.03 16.40 6.38
C THR A 31 2.22 16.15 7.64
N ILE A 32 2.26 14.91 8.14
CA ILE A 32 1.67 14.51 9.42
C ILE A 32 2.81 14.00 10.30
N PRO A 33 3.36 14.86 11.18
CA PRO A 33 4.56 14.53 11.96
C PRO A 33 4.45 13.27 12.82
N GLU A 34 3.24 12.92 13.24
CA GLU A 34 2.96 11.70 14.01
C GLU A 34 3.13 10.42 13.20
N LEU A 35 3.04 10.50 11.87
CA LEU A 35 3.19 9.36 10.95
C LEU A 35 4.62 9.26 10.42
N GLN A 36 5.16 10.36 9.89
CA GLN A 36 6.49 10.40 9.28
C GLN A 36 7.01 11.84 9.13
N PRO A 37 8.34 12.05 9.07
CA PRO A 37 8.90 13.39 8.96
C PRO A 37 8.69 14.04 7.59
N GLU A 38 8.65 13.25 6.51
CA GLU A 38 8.39 13.75 5.16
C GLU A 38 6.90 13.82 4.80
N ALA A 39 6.54 14.67 3.85
CA ALA A 39 5.19 14.68 3.29
C ALA A 39 4.89 13.34 2.59
N GLY A 40 3.74 12.75 2.93
CA GLY A 40 3.27 11.47 2.39
C GLY A 40 2.00 11.63 1.58
N VAL A 41 1.57 10.55 0.94
CA VAL A 41 0.23 10.43 0.33
C VAL A 41 -0.52 9.34 1.08
N PHE A 42 -1.39 9.71 2.00
CA PHE A 42 -1.89 8.76 2.99
C PHE A 42 -3.21 8.10 2.58
N SER A 43 -3.31 6.79 2.80
CA SER A 43 -4.44 5.97 2.35
C SER A 43 -5.82 6.43 2.82
N PHE A 44 -5.93 7.00 4.03
CA PHE A 44 -7.19 7.51 4.57
C PHE A 44 -7.72 8.76 3.87
N GLN A 45 -6.97 9.36 2.94
CA GLN A 45 -7.39 10.51 2.15
C GLN A 45 -8.10 10.10 0.83
N PHE A 46 -8.15 8.79 0.52
CA PHE A 46 -8.57 8.27 -0.78
C PHE A 46 -9.57 7.13 -0.65
N THR A 47 -10.56 7.10 -1.54
CA THR A 47 -11.48 5.97 -1.69
C THR A 47 -10.75 4.72 -2.17
N TRP A 48 -11.35 3.55 -1.97
CA TRP A 48 -10.76 2.32 -2.49
C TRP A 48 -10.60 2.34 -4.02
N GLU A 49 -11.57 2.91 -4.74
CA GLU A 49 -11.50 3.05 -6.19
C GLU A 49 -10.31 3.91 -6.64
N GLU A 50 -10.06 5.05 -5.98
CA GLU A 50 -8.88 5.88 -6.23
C GLU A 50 -7.59 5.09 -5.96
N ILE A 51 -7.53 4.33 -4.86
CA ILE A 51 -6.36 3.50 -4.51
C ILE A 51 -6.12 2.39 -5.53
N GLN A 52 -7.18 1.76 -6.05
CA GLN A 52 -7.08 0.71 -7.07
C GLN A 52 -6.55 1.23 -8.41
N SER A 53 -6.64 2.54 -8.67
CA SER A 53 -6.07 3.17 -9.87
C SER A 53 -4.53 3.28 -9.86
N LEU A 54 -3.92 3.06 -8.69
CA LEU A 54 -2.47 3.11 -8.50
C LEU A 54 -1.78 1.91 -9.16
N LYS A 55 -0.59 2.18 -9.71
CA LYS A 55 0.34 1.14 -10.16
C LYS A 55 1.22 0.74 -8.99
N THR A 56 1.12 -0.51 -8.55
CA THR A 56 2.04 -1.08 -7.55
C THR A 56 3.40 -1.33 -8.18
N GLN A 57 4.47 -1.12 -7.42
CA GLN A 57 5.83 -1.44 -7.80
C GLN A 57 6.38 -2.53 -6.89
N LEU A 58 6.92 -3.60 -7.47
CA LEU A 58 7.58 -4.65 -6.71
C LEU A 58 8.92 -4.12 -6.15
N GLN A 59 8.88 -3.66 -4.90
CA GLN A 59 10.04 -3.05 -4.27
C GLN A 59 11.16 -4.06 -3.99
N SER A 60 12.38 -3.57 -4.11
CA SER A 60 13.60 -4.25 -3.69
C SER A 60 13.92 -3.86 -2.25
N PRO A 61 14.41 -4.79 -1.40
CA PRO A 61 14.90 -4.44 -0.07
C PRO A 61 16.13 -3.52 -0.11
N TYR A 62 16.80 -3.42 -1.26
CA TYR A 62 17.91 -2.49 -1.49
C TYR A 62 17.46 -1.12 -2.03
N GLY A 63 16.14 -0.92 -2.15
CA GLY A 63 15.53 0.29 -2.68
C GLY A 63 15.68 0.44 -4.19
N THR A 64 14.97 1.43 -4.74
CA THR A 64 15.03 1.79 -6.16
C THR A 64 16.15 2.78 -6.49
N LYS A 65 16.75 3.42 -5.47
CA LYS A 65 17.83 4.41 -5.63
C LYS A 65 19.05 3.84 -6.35
N GLU A 66 19.34 2.56 -6.13
CA GLU A 66 20.45 1.85 -6.76
C GLU A 66 20.05 1.18 -8.11
N ASN A 67 18.86 1.47 -8.65
CA ASN A 67 18.28 0.79 -9.82
C ASN A 67 18.19 -0.75 -9.67
N VAL A 68 18.16 -1.24 -8.43
CA VAL A 68 18.01 -2.67 -8.14
C VAL A 68 16.53 -2.99 -8.06
N TYR A 69 15.98 -3.53 -9.15
CA TYR A 69 14.59 -3.99 -9.19
C TYR A 69 14.51 -5.45 -8.80
N ARG A 70 13.50 -5.82 -7.99
CA ARG A 70 13.30 -7.21 -7.57
C ARG A 70 12.97 -8.13 -8.75
N ASN A 71 12.15 -7.65 -9.69
CA ASN A 71 11.85 -8.33 -10.95
C ASN A 71 11.66 -7.27 -12.06
N PRO A 72 12.70 -6.91 -12.82
CA PRO A 72 12.62 -5.85 -13.83
C PRO A 72 11.51 -6.07 -14.87
N ALA A 73 11.31 -7.31 -15.32
CA ALA A 73 10.33 -7.65 -16.35
C ALA A 73 8.88 -7.51 -15.86
N ASN A 74 8.64 -7.70 -14.56
CA ASN A 74 7.30 -7.66 -13.95
C ASN A 74 7.20 -6.59 -12.86
N LYS A 75 8.00 -5.51 -12.98
CA LYS A 75 8.16 -4.51 -11.92
C LYS A 75 6.85 -3.87 -11.49
N ASP A 76 5.87 -3.76 -12.39
CA ASP A 76 4.57 -3.13 -12.14
C ASP A 76 3.38 -4.11 -12.34
N ALA A 77 3.62 -5.42 -12.35
CA ALA A 77 2.58 -6.42 -12.65
C ALA A 77 1.69 -6.77 -11.44
N GLY A 78 1.95 -6.18 -10.29
CA GLY A 78 1.18 -6.40 -9.06
C GLY A 78 -0.15 -5.67 -9.04
N LYS A 79 -0.97 -5.99 -8.03
CA LYS A 79 -2.16 -5.23 -7.65
C LYS A 79 -2.30 -5.25 -6.13
N LEU A 80 -2.94 -4.22 -5.59
CA LEU A 80 -3.40 -4.24 -4.21
C LEU A 80 -4.61 -5.17 -4.09
N VAL A 81 -4.75 -5.79 -2.93
CA VAL A 81 -5.88 -6.66 -2.59
C VAL A 81 -6.50 -6.18 -1.29
N THR A 82 -7.81 -6.34 -1.18
CA THR A 82 -8.53 -6.16 0.08
C THR A 82 -8.08 -7.21 1.10
N LEU A 83 -8.30 -6.94 2.38
CA LEU A 83 -8.06 -7.93 3.43
C LEU A 83 -8.90 -9.19 3.19
N ASN A 84 -10.16 -9.05 2.76
CA ASN A 84 -11.03 -10.18 2.46
C ASN A 84 -10.49 -11.05 1.33
N GLU A 85 -10.07 -10.45 0.21
CA GLU A 85 -9.46 -11.19 -0.91
C GLU A 85 -8.20 -11.95 -0.47
N PHE A 86 -7.37 -11.34 0.38
CA PHE A 86 -6.18 -11.99 0.94
C PHE A 86 -6.54 -13.18 1.83
N LEU A 87 -7.55 -13.04 2.70
CA LEU A 87 -8.02 -14.12 3.59
C LEU A 87 -8.64 -15.28 2.80
N GLU A 88 -9.40 -14.98 1.74
CA GLU A 88 -9.94 -15.98 0.82
C GLU A 88 -8.83 -16.74 0.10
N PHE A 89 -7.82 -16.03 -0.40
CA PHE A 89 -6.63 -16.63 -1.01
C PHE A 89 -5.88 -17.55 -0.04
N ALA A 90 -5.64 -17.10 1.20
CA ALA A 90 -4.96 -17.89 2.21
C ALA A 90 -5.74 -19.17 2.56
N LYS A 91 -7.07 -19.07 2.68
CA LYS A 91 -7.96 -20.21 2.87
C LYS A 91 -7.90 -21.20 1.71
N GLU A 92 -7.94 -20.72 0.47
CA GLU A 92 -7.84 -21.57 -0.73
C GLU A 92 -6.50 -22.31 -0.78
N LYS A 93 -5.40 -21.66 -0.37
CA LYS A 93 -4.07 -22.27 -0.31
C LYS A 93 -3.81 -23.11 0.94
N ALA A 94 -4.83 -23.31 1.78
CA ALA A 94 -4.73 -24.10 3.01
C ALA A 94 -3.53 -23.71 3.90
N THR A 95 -3.26 -22.41 4.02
CA THR A 95 -2.16 -21.90 4.86
C THR A 95 -2.38 -22.28 6.33
N SER A 96 -1.31 -22.67 7.04
CA SER A 96 -1.39 -23.09 8.45
C SER A 96 -1.66 -21.95 9.43
N GLY A 97 -1.47 -20.70 9.02
CA GLY A 97 -1.70 -19.51 9.83
C GLY A 97 -1.48 -18.23 9.03
N ILE A 98 -1.99 -17.12 9.58
CA ILE A 98 -1.91 -15.78 8.98
C ILE A 98 -1.43 -14.82 10.06
N LEU A 99 -0.46 -13.97 9.72
CA LEU A 99 -0.05 -12.84 10.53
C LEU A 99 -0.60 -11.57 9.89
N ILE A 100 -1.38 -10.80 10.63
CA ILE A 100 -1.91 -9.50 10.22
C ILE A 100 -1.28 -8.46 11.12
N ASP A 101 -0.58 -7.50 10.51
CA ASP A 101 -0.08 -6.32 11.19
C ASP A 101 -0.99 -5.12 10.88
N ILE A 102 -1.50 -4.47 11.92
CA ILE A 102 -2.44 -3.35 11.80
C ILE A 102 -1.64 -2.05 11.88
N GLN A 103 -1.45 -1.41 10.74
CA GLN A 103 -0.73 -0.14 10.66
C GLN A 103 -1.58 1.02 11.19
N ASN A 104 -1.02 1.81 12.12
CA ASN A 104 -1.54 3.10 12.56
C ASN A 104 -3.04 3.10 12.89
N ALA A 105 -3.45 2.27 13.86
CA ALA A 105 -4.85 1.97 14.15
C ALA A 105 -5.77 3.19 14.42
N LEU A 106 -5.21 4.32 14.86
CA LEU A 106 -5.95 5.57 15.08
C LEU A 106 -6.57 6.15 13.80
N TYR A 107 -6.02 5.82 12.63
CA TYR A 107 -6.48 6.29 11.31
C TYR A 107 -7.43 5.30 10.63
N LEU A 108 -7.98 4.34 11.37
CA LEU A 108 -8.96 3.36 10.89
C LEU A 108 -10.40 3.70 11.31
N ALA A 109 -10.62 4.83 11.98
CA ALA A 109 -11.88 5.23 12.60
C ALA A 109 -12.70 6.20 11.74
#